data_AF-A0AAE0NZG1-F1
#
_entry.id   AF-A0AAE0NZG1-F1
#
_cell.length_a   1.000
_cell.length_b   1.000
_cell.length_c   1.000
_cell.angle_alpha   90.00
_cell.angle_beta   90.00
_cell.angle_gamma   90.00
#
_symmetry.space_group_name_H-M   'P 1'
#
loop_
_entity.id
_entity.type
_entity.pdbx_description
1 polymer ?
#
loop_
_entity_poly.entity_id
_entity_poly.type
_entity_poly.pdbx_seq_one_letter_code
_entity_poly.pdbx_strand_id
1 'polypeptide(L)'
;MLHLKLTHAAYIHACDYEWLFERRVKGSTDALGSTIPPARFSLTVHQCFVLIGNIIGNIIGNMMDNIDDSGLKAPGYSQFACIGAGFSGVGLGATLKRWYGLSDIRIFERENDVGGVWQINQYPGAACDIPGILYSFSFEPSTEGSRRFPPAQEMRSYLRRVAYKYDLLHRISFNTSVEHCEWDEEKRRWRLHVQDRQTGILFLHESQFLFAGAGFLVKPRELDVPGGENFGGTIMHSARWRHDVSLEDKNVVVFGNGCTAAQIVPTIVDKTKHLTQVVRTKHWITPLDDSFAFTPLPKTVSWSTRCRWRFQRFLIALSCEIEYLAMSGSKIGNMLGQSRMEMAKKYVRAAAPDKYHELLIPEFKLGCKRRIFDQGYIKSLHAPNITLTNEPALEIVPEGIRTKDGITEADVIILANGFDTSGLLFGISVTGRGGESVTDHWNSFGGAEAYETTAMSGFPNFFMLAGPNSATGHTSVVIATENAINFALRVIKPVLDGEATRVELKREAEVKYVDELQNKLQNDTVFSKGGCRSWYFKEDKATGRKWNAFIYPYWQAYFWYRCLFPTWGDWEYGQDRATRTKKSARQTSTIIKSIAVVALLVLAECYLRYQWGRL
;
A
#
# COMPACT_ATOMS: atom_id res chain seq x y z
N MET A 1 13.42 46.21 15.26
CA MET A 1 12.97 47.39 16.05
C MET A 1 11.53 47.29 16.56
N LEU A 2 10.56 46.78 15.79
CA LEU A 2 9.17 46.62 16.26
C LEU A 2 9.02 45.60 17.40
N HIS A 3 9.79 44.51 17.34
CA HIS A 3 9.79 43.45 18.35
C HIS A 3 10.20 43.95 19.76
N LEU A 4 11.22 44.81 19.84
CA LEU A 4 11.67 45.42 21.10
C LEU A 4 10.64 46.41 21.69
N LYS A 5 9.89 47.12 20.85
CA LYS A 5 8.85 48.07 21.31
C LYS A 5 7.63 47.36 21.88
N LEU A 6 7.25 46.21 21.32
CA LEU A 6 6.11 45.41 21.80
C LEU A 6 6.42 44.63 23.08
N THR A 7 7.65 44.13 23.23
CA THR A 7 8.07 43.48 24.50
C THR A 7 8.19 44.47 25.64
N HIS A 8 8.63 45.71 25.38
CA HIS A 8 8.70 46.76 26.40
C HIS A 8 7.30 47.23 26.86
N ALA A 9 6.34 47.34 25.93
CA ALA A 9 4.96 47.71 26.26
C ALA A 9 4.23 46.62 27.07
N ALA A 10 4.48 45.33 26.78
CA ALA A 10 3.93 44.21 27.53
C ALA A 10 4.51 44.10 28.96
N TYR A 11 5.78 44.48 29.14
CA TYR A 11 6.44 44.48 30.45
C TYR A 11 5.90 45.60 31.35
N ILE A 12 5.68 46.80 30.79
CA ILE A 12 5.10 47.94 31.53
C ILE A 12 3.67 47.63 32.00
N HIS A 13 2.85 47.00 31.15
CA HIS A 13 1.49 46.60 31.53
C HIS A 13 1.45 45.50 32.60
N ALA A 14 2.49 44.67 32.74
CA ALA A 14 2.56 43.61 33.73
C ALA A 14 2.86 44.16 35.15
N CYS A 15 3.69 45.20 35.26
CA CYS A 15 4.00 45.85 36.54
C CYS A 15 2.78 46.55 37.16
N ASP A 16 1.86 47.07 36.34
CA ASP A 16 0.63 47.72 36.82
C ASP A 16 -0.38 46.71 37.43
N TYR A 17 -0.33 45.43 37.01
CA TYR A 17 -1.23 44.38 37.52
C TYR A 17 -0.73 43.74 38.82
N GLU A 18 0.59 43.67 39.05
CA GLU A 18 1.15 43.23 40.35
C GLU A 18 0.78 44.20 41.48
N TRP A 19 0.77 45.51 41.22
CA TRP A 19 0.40 46.53 42.21
C TRP A 19 -1.09 46.46 42.63
N LEU A 20 -1.98 46.02 41.73
CA LEU A 20 -3.42 45.88 42.02
C LEU A 20 -3.76 44.62 42.83
N PHE A 21 -2.90 43.60 42.83
CA PHE A 21 -3.18 42.32 43.49
C PHE A 21 -2.73 42.28 44.96
N GLU A 22 -1.70 43.03 45.35
CA GLU A 22 -1.21 43.10 46.74
C GLU A 22 -2.20 43.78 47.72
N ARG A 23 -3.22 44.50 47.23
CA ARG A 23 -4.22 45.17 48.09
C ARG A 23 -5.42 44.30 48.51
N ARG A 24 -5.53 43.04 48.05
CA ARG A 24 -6.75 42.23 48.26
C ARG A 24 -6.61 40.96 49.09
N VAL A 25 -5.56 40.84 49.89
CA VAL A 25 -5.43 39.76 50.88
C VAL A 25 -5.10 40.34 52.26
N LYS A 26 -6.08 41.02 52.87
CA LYS A 26 -6.13 41.24 54.31
C LYS A 26 -7.55 40.98 54.80
N GLY A 27 -7.70 39.90 55.57
CA GLY A 27 -8.85 39.64 56.43
C GLY A 27 -9.83 38.59 55.91
N SER A 28 -9.55 37.32 56.17
CA SER A 28 -10.61 36.30 56.30
C SER A 28 -10.14 35.21 57.26
N THR A 29 -10.75 35.17 58.45
CA THR A 29 -10.65 34.09 59.43
C THR A 29 -11.76 33.07 59.17
N ASP A 30 -11.47 31.78 59.32
CA ASP A 30 -12.45 30.70 59.27
C ASP A 30 -13.00 30.36 60.66
N ALA A 31 -14.13 29.65 60.69
CA ALA A 31 -15.01 29.48 61.85
C ALA A 31 -14.48 28.60 63.00
N LEU A 32 -13.19 28.26 63.00
CA LEU A 32 -12.56 27.41 64.03
C LEU A 32 -11.23 27.95 64.58
N GLY A 33 -10.84 29.19 64.26
CA GLY A 33 -9.82 29.93 65.02
C GLY A 33 -8.43 29.32 65.07
N SER A 34 -7.98 28.66 63.99
CA SER A 34 -6.59 28.16 63.90
C SER A 34 -5.82 28.82 62.74
N THR A 35 -4.61 29.30 63.03
CA THR A 35 -3.70 29.93 62.07
C THR A 35 -3.02 28.89 61.18
N ILE A 36 -3.24 28.99 59.86
CA ILE A 36 -2.56 28.18 58.83
C ILE A 36 -1.20 28.80 58.51
N PRO A 37 -0.07 28.06 58.56
CA PRO A 37 1.25 28.58 58.21
C PRO A 37 1.46 28.64 56.68
N PRO A 38 2.26 29.60 56.16
CA PRO A 38 2.42 29.80 54.73
C PRO A 38 3.38 28.75 54.14
N ALA A 39 2.85 27.76 53.44
CA ALA A 39 3.66 26.81 52.67
C ALA A 39 3.28 26.85 51.18
N ARG A 40 4.21 27.42 50.39
CA ARG A 40 4.45 27.18 48.95
C ARG A 40 3.23 27.18 48.01
N PHE A 41 2.73 28.37 47.73
CA PHE A 41 2.06 28.68 46.45
C PHE A 41 2.88 29.77 45.73
N SER A 42 3.97 29.36 45.09
CA SER A 42 4.76 30.21 44.19
C SER A 42 5.25 29.36 43.04
N LEU A 43 4.31 28.84 42.24
CA LEU A 43 4.60 28.20 40.97
C LEU A 43 3.39 28.33 40.04
N THR A 44 2.91 29.54 39.86
CA THR A 44 1.77 29.82 38.97
C THR A 44 1.91 31.27 38.51
N VAL A 45 1.47 31.57 37.29
CA VAL A 45 1.68 32.83 36.55
C VAL A 45 2.95 32.82 35.68
N HIS A 46 4.18 32.79 36.20
CA HIS A 46 5.38 32.88 35.34
C HIS A 46 5.50 31.71 34.35
N GLN A 47 5.21 30.48 34.78
CA GLN A 47 5.21 29.30 33.91
C GLN A 47 4.07 29.33 32.87
N CYS A 48 2.91 29.91 33.22
CA CYS A 48 1.81 30.09 32.28
C CYS A 48 2.14 31.15 31.22
N PHE A 49 2.80 32.25 31.58
CA PHE A 49 3.25 33.27 30.63
C PHE A 49 4.38 32.79 29.72
N VAL A 50 5.30 31.96 30.22
CA VAL A 50 6.31 31.30 29.37
C VAL A 50 5.65 30.32 28.39
N LEU A 51 4.63 29.58 28.83
CA LEU A 51 3.89 28.68 27.94
C LEU A 51 3.11 29.44 26.86
N ILE A 52 2.40 30.52 27.24
CA ILE A 52 1.65 31.37 26.32
C ILE A 52 2.60 32.13 25.38
N GLY A 53 3.73 32.63 25.89
CA GLY A 53 4.78 33.29 25.11
C GLY A 53 5.43 32.33 24.10
N ASN A 54 5.64 31.06 24.47
CA ASN A 54 6.12 30.03 23.55
C ASN A 54 5.08 29.62 22.52
N ILE A 55 3.79 29.59 22.88
CA ILE A 55 2.69 29.30 21.95
C ILE A 55 2.52 30.45 20.95
N ILE A 56 2.49 31.69 21.42
CA ILE A 56 2.40 32.88 20.56
C ILE A 56 3.66 33.05 19.72
N GLY A 57 4.84 32.80 20.30
CA GLY A 57 6.12 32.80 19.59
C GLY A 57 6.19 31.73 18.49
N ASN A 58 5.63 30.54 18.72
CA ASN A 58 5.51 29.49 17.71
C ASN A 58 4.44 29.81 16.65
N ILE A 59 3.33 30.46 17.02
CA ILE A 59 2.28 30.86 16.07
C ILE A 59 2.79 32.00 15.15
N ILE A 60 3.48 32.99 15.72
CA ILE A 60 4.06 34.11 14.96
C ILE A 60 5.30 33.66 14.18
N GLY A 61 6.14 32.79 14.74
CA GLY A 61 7.27 32.18 14.02
C GLY A 61 6.80 31.34 12.81
N ASN A 62 5.74 30.56 12.96
CA ASN A 62 5.13 29.80 11.85
C ASN A 62 4.36 30.69 10.83
N MET A 63 4.05 31.93 11.19
CA MET A 63 3.43 32.91 10.27
C MET A 63 4.47 33.76 9.53
N MET A 64 5.68 33.94 10.06
CA MET A 64 6.69 34.84 9.51
C MET A 64 7.87 34.13 8.84
N ASP A 65 8.07 32.83 9.06
CA ASP A 65 9.01 32.05 8.26
C ASP A 65 8.31 31.50 7.01
N ASN A 66 8.96 31.70 5.86
CA ASN A 66 8.67 31.15 4.53
C ASN A 66 7.81 32.03 3.60
N ILE A 67 8.29 33.22 3.24
CA ILE A 67 7.88 33.89 1.99
C ILE A 67 9.15 33.96 1.13
N ASP A 68 9.16 33.30 -0.04
CA ASP A 68 10.22 33.54 -1.03
C ASP A 68 9.90 34.82 -1.85
N ASP A 69 10.87 35.35 -2.61
CA ASP A 69 10.77 36.59 -3.39
C ASP A 69 9.59 36.64 -4.40
N SER A 70 8.86 35.52 -4.61
CA SER A 70 7.65 35.39 -5.42
C SER A 70 6.32 35.56 -4.65
N GLY A 71 6.36 35.72 -3.31
CA GLY A 71 5.15 35.87 -2.49
C GLY A 71 4.41 34.56 -2.18
N LEU A 72 4.98 33.41 -2.56
CA LEU A 72 4.47 32.09 -2.22
C LEU A 72 5.09 31.56 -0.93
N LYS A 73 4.29 30.81 -0.16
CA LYS A 73 4.76 30.14 1.05
C LYS A 73 5.84 29.14 0.65
N ALA A 74 7.04 29.18 1.26
CA ALA A 74 8.09 28.24 0.89
C ALA A 74 7.60 26.79 1.06
N PRO A 75 7.98 25.88 0.14
CA PRO A 75 7.45 24.51 0.15
C PRO A 75 7.81 23.81 1.46
N GLY A 76 6.87 23.00 1.96
CA GLY A 76 7.19 22.05 3.03
C GLY A 76 8.30 21.10 2.56
N TYR A 77 9.08 20.54 3.48
CA TYR A 77 10.13 19.57 3.15
C TYR A 77 10.06 18.34 4.05
N SER A 78 10.32 17.17 3.47
CA SER A 78 10.67 15.96 4.20
C SER A 78 11.70 15.16 3.42
N GLN A 79 12.62 14.48 4.09
CA GLN A 79 13.60 13.64 3.41
C GLN A 79 12.91 12.55 2.56
N PHE A 80 11.86 11.92 3.11
CA PHE A 80 11.05 10.94 2.41
C PHE A 80 9.62 11.46 2.21
N ALA A 81 9.07 11.29 1.01
CA ALA A 81 7.64 11.43 0.75
C ALA A 81 7.07 10.10 0.23
N CYS A 82 5.84 9.78 0.63
CA CYS A 82 5.11 8.64 0.08
C CYS A 82 3.67 9.00 -0.28
N ILE A 83 3.22 8.59 -1.46
CA ILE A 83 1.84 8.76 -1.90
C ILE A 83 1.06 7.47 -1.59
N GLY A 84 0.11 7.55 -0.67
CA GLY A 84 -0.76 6.45 -0.22
C GLY A 84 -0.39 5.89 1.16
N ALA A 85 -1.39 5.76 2.05
CA ALA A 85 -1.28 5.20 3.40
C ALA A 85 -1.89 3.78 3.50
N GLY A 86 -1.72 2.98 2.44
CA GLY A 86 -1.95 1.54 2.47
C GLY A 86 -0.78 0.75 3.08
N PHE A 87 -0.71 -0.55 2.81
CA PHE A 87 0.42 -1.40 3.20
C PHE A 87 1.78 -0.84 2.75
N SER A 88 1.84 -0.22 1.57
CA SER A 88 3.06 0.38 1.02
C SER A 88 3.60 1.51 1.90
N GLY A 89 2.82 2.57 2.13
CA GLY A 89 3.26 3.73 2.92
C GLY A 89 3.51 3.40 4.39
N VAL A 90 2.59 2.63 5.01
CA VAL A 90 2.77 2.19 6.41
C VAL A 90 4.00 1.30 6.56
N GLY A 91 4.22 0.38 5.61
CA GLY A 91 5.37 -0.51 5.59
C GLY A 91 6.69 0.25 5.43
N LEU A 92 6.73 1.23 4.53
CA LEU A 92 7.89 2.09 4.32
C LEU A 92 8.26 2.86 5.59
N GLY A 93 7.30 3.59 6.17
CA GLY A 93 7.53 4.38 7.38
C GLY A 93 7.96 3.51 8.56
N ALA A 94 7.32 2.36 8.76
CA ALA A 94 7.70 1.42 9.81
C ALA A 94 9.11 0.87 9.59
N THR A 95 9.49 0.57 8.35
CA THR A 95 10.82 0.04 8.02
C THR A 95 11.92 1.09 8.20
N LEU A 96 11.68 2.34 7.77
CA LEU A 96 12.60 3.45 8.00
C LEU A 96 12.90 3.64 9.50
N LYS A 97 11.86 3.64 10.34
CA LYS A 97 12.02 3.73 11.79
C LYS A 97 12.78 2.55 12.37
N ARG A 98 12.48 1.32 11.91
CA ARG A 98 13.11 0.08 12.43
C ARG A 98 14.56 -0.09 12.01
N TRP A 99 14.91 0.25 10.78
CA TRP A 99 16.23 -0.02 10.21
C TRP A 99 17.20 1.13 10.47
N TYR A 100 16.72 2.36 10.40
CA TYR A 100 17.56 3.55 10.42
C TYR A 100 17.22 4.52 11.57
N GLY A 101 16.15 4.28 12.33
CA GLY A 101 15.67 5.24 13.32
C GLY A 101 15.13 6.53 12.71
N LEU A 102 14.87 6.55 11.40
CA LEU A 102 14.43 7.73 10.66
C LEU A 102 12.91 7.90 10.78
N SER A 103 12.49 9.14 11.01
CA SER A 103 11.08 9.54 11.13
C SER A 103 10.69 10.70 10.23
N ASP A 104 11.64 11.23 9.44
CA ASP A 104 11.40 12.31 8.49
C ASP A 104 10.76 11.80 7.19
N ILE A 105 9.54 11.31 7.34
CA ILE A 105 8.66 10.88 6.25
C ILE A 105 7.36 11.68 6.30
N ARG A 106 6.88 12.09 5.13
CA ARG A 106 5.52 12.60 4.93
C ARG A 106 4.76 11.62 4.05
N ILE A 107 3.58 11.18 4.49
CA ILE A 107 2.70 10.31 3.70
C ILE A 107 1.46 11.11 3.32
N PHE A 108 1.08 11.12 2.04
CA PHE A 108 -0.12 11.80 1.56
C PHE A 108 -1.19 10.78 1.23
N GLU A 109 -2.37 10.87 1.85
CA GLU A 109 -3.48 9.95 1.68
C GLU A 109 -4.76 10.71 1.32
N ARG A 110 -5.42 10.27 0.25
CA ARG A 110 -6.64 10.90 -0.26
C ARG A 110 -7.84 10.58 0.61
N GLU A 111 -7.84 9.42 1.26
CA GLU A 111 -8.88 9.00 2.18
C GLU A 111 -8.68 9.62 3.58
N ASN A 112 -9.69 9.47 4.43
CA ASN A 112 -9.72 10.04 5.79
C ASN A 112 -9.02 9.17 6.85
N ASP A 113 -8.54 7.98 6.49
CA ASP A 113 -7.83 7.06 7.38
C ASP A 113 -6.88 6.15 6.58
N VAL A 114 -6.01 5.43 7.30
CA VAL A 114 -5.12 4.43 6.73
C VAL A 114 -5.90 3.20 6.27
N GLY A 115 -5.37 2.51 5.27
CA GLY A 115 -5.91 1.22 4.85
C GLY A 115 -5.83 0.93 3.36
N GLY A 116 -5.74 1.98 2.54
CA GLY A 116 -5.78 1.85 1.07
C GLY A 116 -7.04 1.10 0.63
N VAL A 117 -6.86 -0.04 -0.06
CA VAL A 117 -7.98 -0.89 -0.51
C VAL A 117 -8.92 -1.30 0.62
N TRP A 118 -8.42 -1.46 1.85
CA TRP A 118 -9.25 -1.83 3.01
C TRP A 118 -10.08 -0.66 3.54
N GLN A 119 -9.65 0.57 3.29
CA GLN A 119 -10.40 1.78 3.63
C GLN A 119 -11.49 2.06 2.59
N ILE A 120 -11.16 1.87 1.31
CA ILE A 120 -12.05 2.15 0.19
C ILE A 120 -13.16 1.09 0.03
N ASN A 121 -12.82 -0.20 0.17
CA ASN A 121 -13.77 -1.29 -0.04
C ASN A 121 -14.52 -1.60 1.26
N GLN A 122 -15.72 -1.03 1.39
CA GLN A 122 -16.58 -1.18 2.57
C GLN A 122 -17.86 -1.97 2.31
N TYR A 123 -17.97 -2.61 1.14
CA TYR A 123 -19.11 -3.46 0.80
C TYR A 123 -19.26 -4.66 1.77
N PRO A 124 -20.49 -5.16 1.99
CA PRO A 124 -20.75 -6.28 2.88
C PRO A 124 -20.04 -7.55 2.38
N GLY A 125 -19.43 -8.29 3.32
CA GLY A 125 -18.68 -9.51 3.00
C GLY A 125 -17.22 -9.28 2.58
N ALA A 126 -16.77 -8.03 2.41
CA ALA A 126 -15.39 -7.71 2.03
C ALA A 126 -14.37 -8.41 2.95
N ALA A 127 -13.51 -9.24 2.35
CA ALA A 127 -12.57 -10.08 3.07
C ALA A 127 -11.28 -10.34 2.30
N CYS A 128 -10.20 -10.59 3.03
CA CYS A 128 -8.97 -11.09 2.44
C CYS A 128 -9.14 -12.53 1.95
N ASP A 129 -8.49 -12.86 0.85
CA ASP A 129 -8.44 -14.20 0.27
C ASP A 129 -7.08 -14.88 0.49
N ILE A 130 -6.24 -14.29 1.34
CA ILE A 130 -4.97 -14.83 1.83
C ILE A 130 -5.07 -14.94 3.36
N PRO A 131 -4.49 -15.98 3.99
CA PRO A 131 -4.50 -16.10 5.43
C PRO A 131 -3.89 -14.87 6.13
N GLY A 132 -4.55 -14.33 7.16
CA GLY A 132 -4.18 -13.05 7.79
C GLY A 132 -2.75 -13.01 8.34
N ILE A 133 -2.23 -14.14 8.83
CA ILE A 133 -0.84 -14.25 9.29
C ILE A 133 0.18 -14.09 8.17
N LEU A 134 -0.18 -14.39 6.91
CA LEU A 134 0.63 -14.15 5.71
C LEU A 134 0.31 -12.78 5.09
N TYR A 135 -0.96 -12.36 5.15
CA TYR A 135 -1.43 -11.04 4.72
C TYR A 135 -1.28 -10.00 5.82
N SER A 136 -0.08 -9.91 6.37
CA SER A 136 0.35 -8.94 7.38
C SER A 136 1.85 -8.70 7.22
N PHE A 137 2.38 -7.62 7.81
CA PHE A 137 3.81 -7.38 7.80
C PHE A 137 4.57 -8.49 8.51
N SER A 138 5.69 -8.94 7.94
CA SER A 138 6.55 -9.98 8.51
C SER A 138 7.06 -9.65 9.93
N PHE A 139 7.15 -8.37 10.24
CA PHE A 139 7.60 -7.85 11.54
C PHE A 139 6.46 -7.63 12.54
N GLU A 140 5.22 -7.49 12.08
CA GLU A 140 3.98 -7.44 12.87
C GLU A 140 2.96 -8.48 12.35
N PRO A 141 3.20 -9.79 12.51
CA PRO A 141 2.24 -10.79 12.07
C PRO A 141 0.88 -10.59 12.76
N SER A 142 -0.22 -10.69 12.00
CA SER A 142 -1.56 -10.65 12.57
C SER A 142 -1.87 -12.01 13.23
N THR A 143 -1.96 -12.04 14.56
CA THR A 143 -2.16 -13.26 15.37
C THR A 143 -3.50 -13.29 16.08
N GLU A 144 -4.29 -12.22 16.00
CA GLU A 144 -5.54 -12.01 16.74
C GLU A 144 -6.77 -12.01 15.82
N GLY A 145 -6.62 -12.40 14.55
CA GLY A 145 -7.72 -12.39 13.59
C GLY A 145 -8.82 -13.36 13.98
N SER A 146 -10.09 -12.98 13.78
CA SER A 146 -11.25 -13.80 14.15
C SER A 146 -11.37 -15.08 13.31
N ARG A 147 -10.82 -15.06 12.10
CA ARG A 147 -10.87 -16.15 11.13
C ARG A 147 -9.61 -16.15 10.26
N ARG A 148 -9.35 -17.27 9.57
CA ARG A 148 -8.18 -17.42 8.68
C ARG A 148 -8.08 -16.30 7.66
N PHE A 149 -9.20 -15.96 7.03
CA PHE A 149 -9.34 -14.97 5.96
C PHE A 149 -9.98 -13.69 6.51
N PRO A 150 -9.20 -12.75 7.05
CA PRO A 150 -9.72 -11.66 7.86
C PRO A 150 -10.71 -10.76 7.08
N PRO A 151 -11.81 -10.32 7.71
CA PRO A 151 -12.72 -9.34 7.13
C PRO A 151 -12.02 -7.96 7.00
N ALA A 152 -12.55 -7.11 6.11
CA ALA A 152 -11.96 -5.81 5.82
C ALA A 152 -11.81 -4.90 7.05
N GLN A 153 -12.73 -4.96 8.01
CA GLN A 153 -12.65 -4.18 9.25
C GLN A 153 -11.44 -4.56 10.12
N GLU A 154 -11.11 -5.85 10.20
CA GLU A 154 -9.92 -6.30 10.91
C GLU A 154 -8.65 -5.85 10.21
N MET A 155 -8.65 -5.84 8.87
CA MET A 155 -7.51 -5.35 8.08
C MET A 155 -7.26 -3.85 8.28
N ARG A 156 -8.31 -3.03 8.30
CA ARG A 156 -8.22 -1.60 8.64
C ARG A 156 -7.66 -1.41 10.05
N SER A 157 -8.23 -2.12 11.02
CA SER A 157 -7.82 -2.04 12.43
C SER A 157 -6.36 -2.46 12.59
N TYR A 158 -5.94 -3.53 11.90
CA TYR A 158 -4.55 -3.98 11.89
C TYR A 158 -3.60 -2.91 11.35
N LEU A 159 -3.87 -2.34 10.17
CA LEU A 159 -3.02 -1.31 9.59
C LEU A 159 -2.94 -0.05 10.47
N ARG A 160 -4.06 0.38 11.04
CA ARG A 160 -4.11 1.51 11.98
C ARG A 160 -3.28 1.25 13.24
N ARG A 161 -3.34 0.04 13.82
CA ARG A 161 -2.49 -0.36 14.95
C ARG A 161 -1.00 -0.31 14.60
N VAL A 162 -0.63 -0.82 13.43
CA VAL A 162 0.78 -0.77 12.98
C VAL A 162 1.22 0.69 12.77
N ALA A 163 0.42 1.50 12.08
CA ALA A 163 0.73 2.91 11.87
C ALA A 163 0.89 3.67 13.20
N TYR A 164 0.04 3.39 14.20
CA TYR A 164 0.17 3.94 15.55
C TYR A 164 1.45 3.48 16.24
N LYS A 165 1.75 2.17 16.24
CA LYS A 165 2.93 1.58 16.89
C LYS A 165 4.25 2.18 16.36
N TYR A 166 4.30 2.47 15.07
CA TYR A 166 5.47 3.08 14.43
C TYR A 166 5.41 4.61 14.37
N ASP A 167 4.43 5.23 15.04
CA ASP A 167 4.29 6.68 15.18
C ASP A 167 4.16 7.40 13.82
N LEU A 168 3.33 6.84 12.94
CA LEU A 168 3.12 7.33 11.58
C LEU A 168 1.84 8.16 11.44
N LEU A 169 0.87 8.04 12.34
CA LEU A 169 -0.44 8.71 12.17
C LEU A 169 -0.31 10.23 12.04
N HIS A 170 0.59 10.85 12.81
CA HIS A 170 0.85 12.29 12.73
C HIS A 170 1.75 12.70 11.55
N ARG A 171 2.30 11.72 10.82
CA ARG A 171 3.11 11.88 9.60
C ARG A 171 2.29 11.71 8.33
N ILE A 172 1.02 11.33 8.47
CA ILE A 172 0.09 11.15 7.36
C ILE A 172 -0.79 12.39 7.24
N SER A 173 -0.78 13.01 6.06
CA SER A 173 -1.75 14.03 5.68
C SER A 173 -2.93 13.34 5.00
N PHE A 174 -4.01 13.15 5.75
CA PHE A 174 -5.28 12.58 5.25
C PHE A 174 -6.06 13.60 4.42
N ASN A 175 -7.05 13.12 3.67
CA ASN A 175 -7.87 13.94 2.78
C ASN A 175 -7.02 14.82 1.84
N THR A 176 -5.87 14.32 1.41
CA THR A 176 -4.88 15.07 0.65
C THR A 176 -4.51 14.32 -0.63
N SER A 177 -4.67 14.96 -1.78
CA SER A 177 -4.26 14.44 -3.09
C SER A 177 -2.93 15.03 -3.50
N VAL A 178 -2.03 14.19 -4.01
CA VAL A 178 -0.88 14.63 -4.80
C VAL A 178 -1.28 14.53 -6.26
N GLU A 179 -1.26 15.65 -6.98
CA GLU A 179 -1.75 15.71 -8.37
C GLU A 179 -0.61 15.62 -9.38
N HIS A 180 0.51 16.27 -9.06
CA HIS A 180 1.68 16.33 -9.92
C HIS A 180 2.97 16.23 -9.11
N CYS A 181 3.95 15.48 -9.62
CA CYS A 181 5.29 15.37 -9.08
C CYS A 181 6.30 15.62 -10.19
N GLU A 182 7.30 16.46 -9.94
CA GLU A 182 8.37 16.76 -10.90
C GLU A 182 9.75 16.65 -10.25
N TRP A 183 10.73 16.17 -11.00
CA TRP A 183 12.12 16.11 -10.56
C TRP A 183 12.82 17.46 -10.82
N ASP A 184 13.36 18.04 -9.76
CA ASP A 184 14.18 19.26 -9.78
C ASP A 184 15.66 18.87 -9.84
N GLU A 185 16.30 19.09 -10.99
CA GLU A 185 17.69 18.66 -11.25
C GLU A 185 18.71 19.47 -10.42
N GLU A 186 18.45 20.76 -10.20
CA GLU A 186 19.34 21.64 -9.44
C GLU A 186 19.34 21.28 -7.96
N LYS A 187 18.15 21.10 -7.38
CA LYS A 187 17.98 20.75 -5.97
C LYS A 187 18.15 19.25 -5.69
N ARG A 188 18.05 18.41 -6.73
CA ARG A 188 18.05 16.94 -6.67
C ARG A 188 16.95 16.41 -5.76
N ARG A 189 15.75 16.95 -5.96
CA ARG A 189 14.57 16.70 -5.14
C ARG A 189 13.36 16.53 -6.03
N TRP A 190 12.36 15.83 -5.50
CA TRP A 190 11.02 15.80 -6.03
C TRP A 190 10.23 16.97 -5.48
N ARG A 191 9.55 17.71 -6.35
CA ARG A 191 8.54 18.71 -5.99
C ARG A 191 7.16 18.12 -6.23
N LEU A 192 6.31 18.19 -5.22
CA LEU A 192 4.96 17.65 -5.22
C LEU A 192 3.96 18.79 -5.15
N HIS A 193 2.98 18.79 -6.05
CA HIS A 193 1.80 19.63 -6.01
C HIS A 193 0.70 18.90 -5.26
N VAL A 194 0.32 19.46 -4.12
CA VAL A 194 -0.52 18.82 -3.13
C VAL A 194 -1.79 19.64 -2.94
N GLN A 195 -2.93 18.98 -2.94
CA GLN A 195 -4.24 19.57 -2.70
C GLN A 195 -4.84 18.98 -1.42
N ASP A 196 -5.22 19.85 -0.49
CA ASP A 196 -6.13 19.49 0.59
C ASP A 196 -7.55 19.38 0.02
N ARG A 197 -8.15 18.20 0.09
CA ARG A 197 -9.46 17.90 -0.51
C ARG A 197 -10.64 18.42 0.30
N GLN A 198 -10.43 18.81 1.55
CA GLN A 198 -11.47 19.41 2.39
C GLN A 198 -11.55 20.91 2.17
N THR A 199 -10.39 21.59 2.05
CA THR A 199 -10.32 23.05 1.91
C THR A 199 -10.13 23.51 0.47
N GLY A 200 -9.68 22.63 -0.42
CA GLY A 200 -9.31 22.96 -1.80
C GLY A 200 -7.96 23.68 -1.92
N ILE A 201 -7.25 23.90 -0.81
CA ILE A 201 -5.98 24.64 -0.78
C ILE A 201 -4.90 23.82 -1.49
N LEU A 202 -4.21 24.48 -2.43
CA LEU A 202 -3.03 23.96 -3.11
C LEU A 202 -1.76 24.42 -2.40
N PHE A 203 -0.81 23.51 -2.21
CA PHE A 203 0.50 23.82 -1.66
C PHE A 203 1.59 22.92 -2.25
N LEU A 204 2.84 23.36 -2.13
CA LEU A 204 4.01 22.62 -2.61
C LEU A 204 4.70 21.90 -1.45
N HIS A 205 5.17 20.69 -1.72
CA HIS A 205 6.02 19.93 -0.81
C HIS A 205 7.22 19.36 -1.58
N GLU A 206 8.42 19.50 -1.04
CA GLU A 206 9.65 18.94 -1.59
C GLU A 206 10.09 17.68 -0.83
N SER A 207 10.73 16.75 -1.52
CA SER A 207 11.36 15.60 -0.88
C SER A 207 12.62 15.11 -1.59
N GLN A 208 13.54 14.48 -0.86
CA GLN A 208 14.73 13.88 -1.48
C GLN A 208 14.40 12.55 -2.16
N PHE A 209 13.60 11.71 -1.50
CA PHE A 209 13.13 10.44 -2.03
C PHE A 209 11.61 10.41 -2.10
N LEU A 210 11.08 10.02 -3.25
CA LEU A 210 9.65 9.91 -3.49
C LEU A 210 9.25 8.45 -3.69
N PHE A 211 8.26 8.01 -2.93
CA PHE A 211 7.71 6.66 -3.02
C PHE A 211 6.25 6.69 -3.46
N ALA A 212 5.91 5.96 -4.51
CA ALA A 212 4.53 5.80 -4.94
C ALA A 212 3.93 4.49 -4.40
N GLY A 213 3.15 4.58 -3.33
CA GLY A 213 2.33 3.50 -2.78
C GLY A 213 0.86 3.60 -3.22
N ALA A 214 0.61 4.14 -4.42
CA ALA A 214 -0.73 4.53 -4.87
C ALA A 214 -1.69 3.35 -5.11
N GLY A 215 -1.15 2.14 -5.27
CA GLY A 215 -1.92 0.93 -5.57
C GLY A 215 -2.47 0.90 -7.00
N PHE A 216 -3.00 -0.26 -7.39
CA PHE A 216 -3.41 -0.52 -8.77
C PHE A 216 -4.87 -0.97 -8.94
N LEU A 217 -5.62 -1.15 -7.84
CA LEU A 217 -7.07 -1.41 -7.82
C LEU A 217 -7.79 -0.25 -7.12
N VAL A 218 -7.80 0.91 -7.79
CA VAL A 218 -8.14 2.19 -7.17
C VAL A 218 -9.34 2.84 -7.84
N LYS A 219 -9.27 3.06 -9.16
CA LYS A 219 -10.31 3.73 -9.94
C LYS A 219 -11.42 2.71 -10.25
N PRO A 220 -12.65 2.88 -9.73
CA PRO A 220 -13.76 1.99 -10.04
C PRO A 220 -14.02 1.96 -11.55
N ARG A 221 -14.47 0.82 -12.08
CA ARG A 221 -14.81 0.72 -13.51
C ARG A 221 -16.23 1.26 -13.71
N GLU A 222 -16.36 2.24 -14.60
CA GLU A 222 -17.67 2.75 -15.01
C GLU A 222 -18.55 1.65 -15.62
N LEU A 223 -19.86 1.84 -15.50
CA LEU A 223 -20.84 0.95 -16.14
C LEU A 223 -20.70 1.06 -17.67
N ASP A 224 -20.55 -0.08 -18.34
CA ASP A 224 -20.43 -0.18 -19.80
C ASP A 224 -21.77 -0.46 -20.50
N VAL A 225 -22.88 -0.18 -19.81
CA VAL A 225 -24.25 -0.30 -20.32
C VAL A 225 -24.86 1.10 -20.42
N PRO A 226 -25.38 1.51 -21.60
CA PRO A 226 -25.94 2.85 -21.80
C PRO A 226 -27.22 3.06 -20.98
N GLY A 227 -27.61 4.33 -20.75
CA GLY A 227 -28.87 4.69 -20.11
C GLY A 227 -28.84 4.74 -18.59
N GLY A 228 -27.67 4.59 -17.96
CA GLY A 228 -27.54 4.58 -16.50
C GLY A 228 -28.06 5.85 -15.82
N GLU A 229 -27.99 6.99 -16.50
CA GLU A 229 -28.53 8.28 -16.09
C GLU A 229 -30.07 8.33 -16.03
N ASN A 230 -30.75 7.43 -16.73
CA ASN A 230 -32.21 7.36 -16.79
C ASN A 230 -32.80 6.41 -15.73
N PHE A 231 -31.95 5.71 -14.97
CA PHE A 231 -32.41 4.74 -13.98
C PHE A 231 -33.18 5.43 -12.85
N GLY A 232 -34.40 4.96 -12.57
CA GLY A 232 -35.23 5.51 -11.50
C GLY A 232 -34.77 5.09 -10.09
N GLY A 233 -33.86 4.12 -10.00
CA GLY A 233 -33.32 3.59 -8.75
C GLY A 233 -31.92 4.07 -8.41
N THR A 234 -31.21 3.30 -7.57
CA THR A 234 -29.84 3.63 -7.15
C THR A 234 -28.81 2.76 -7.86
N ILE A 235 -27.84 3.38 -8.54
CA ILE A 235 -26.62 2.70 -9.00
C ILE A 235 -25.50 2.95 -7.99
N MET A 236 -24.82 1.90 -7.53
CA MET A 236 -23.64 2.02 -6.68
C MET A 236 -22.55 1.04 -7.05
N HIS A 237 -21.30 1.46 -6.95
CA HIS A 237 -20.14 0.58 -7.16
C HIS A 237 -19.63 0.04 -5.83
N SER A 238 -19.20 -1.23 -5.80
CA SER A 238 -18.66 -1.89 -4.61
C SER A 238 -17.53 -1.12 -3.88
N ALA A 239 -16.63 -0.43 -4.62
CA ALA A 239 -15.56 0.40 -4.08
C ALA A 239 -16.02 1.79 -3.59
N ARG A 240 -17.31 2.13 -3.75
CA ARG A 240 -17.97 3.37 -3.30
C ARG A 240 -19.31 2.99 -2.68
N TRP A 241 -19.26 2.05 -1.75
CA TRP A 241 -20.46 1.47 -1.14
C TRP A 241 -21.28 2.53 -0.40
N ARG A 242 -22.57 2.58 -0.68
CA ARG A 242 -23.53 3.50 -0.06
C ARG A 242 -24.24 2.82 1.10
N HIS A 243 -23.87 3.20 2.33
CA HIS A 243 -24.47 2.65 3.55
C HIS A 243 -25.87 3.21 3.84
N ASP A 244 -26.28 4.26 3.14
CA ASP A 244 -27.59 4.90 3.25
C ASP A 244 -28.68 4.20 2.41
N VAL A 245 -28.32 3.22 1.58
CA VAL A 245 -29.25 2.51 0.69
C VAL A 245 -29.66 1.17 1.32
N SER A 246 -30.94 1.04 1.67
CA SER A 246 -31.51 -0.26 2.09
C SER A 246 -31.73 -1.17 0.89
N LEU A 247 -31.48 -2.47 1.09
CA LEU A 247 -31.73 -3.52 0.11
C LEU A 247 -33.00 -4.32 0.44
N GLU A 248 -33.57 -4.14 1.63
CA GLU A 248 -34.76 -4.87 2.10
C GLU A 248 -35.96 -4.62 1.20
N ASP A 249 -36.67 -5.69 0.83
CA ASP A 249 -37.81 -5.66 -0.09
C ASP A 249 -37.53 -5.07 -1.48
N LYS A 250 -36.25 -4.93 -1.87
CA LYS A 250 -35.83 -4.40 -3.18
C LYS A 250 -35.48 -5.48 -4.19
N ASN A 251 -35.78 -5.21 -5.46
CA ASN A 251 -35.22 -5.92 -6.60
C ASN A 251 -33.80 -5.40 -6.83
N VAL A 252 -32.79 -6.26 -6.67
CA VAL A 252 -31.38 -5.87 -6.75
C VAL A 252 -30.72 -6.59 -7.92
N VAL A 253 -30.01 -5.82 -8.77
CA VAL A 253 -29.17 -6.40 -9.82
C VAL A 253 -27.69 -6.22 -9.49
N VAL A 254 -26.93 -7.30 -9.52
CA VAL A 254 -25.47 -7.30 -9.32
C VAL A 254 -24.77 -7.58 -10.63
N PHE A 255 -24.03 -6.58 -11.15
CA PHE A 255 -23.16 -6.77 -12.31
C PHE A 255 -21.81 -7.34 -11.91
N GLY A 256 -21.49 -8.53 -12.42
CA GLY A 256 -20.21 -9.19 -12.23
C GLY A 256 -20.29 -10.43 -11.32
N ASN A 257 -19.30 -11.31 -11.49
CA ASN A 257 -19.21 -12.59 -10.78
C ASN A 257 -17.76 -12.92 -10.37
N GLY A 258 -16.92 -11.89 -10.23
CA GLY A 258 -15.57 -12.00 -9.68
C GLY A 258 -15.55 -12.06 -8.15
N CYS A 259 -14.37 -11.90 -7.55
CA CYS A 259 -14.20 -12.01 -6.10
C CYS A 259 -15.14 -11.10 -5.30
N THR A 260 -15.33 -9.84 -5.73
CA THR A 260 -16.20 -8.88 -5.05
C THR A 260 -17.66 -9.35 -5.03
N ALA A 261 -18.21 -9.79 -6.17
CA ALA A 261 -19.58 -10.27 -6.24
C ALA A 261 -19.77 -11.55 -5.40
N ALA A 262 -18.80 -12.47 -5.44
CA ALA A 262 -18.83 -13.69 -4.63
C ALA A 262 -18.79 -13.44 -3.12
N GLN A 263 -18.35 -12.25 -2.68
CA GLN A 263 -18.41 -11.82 -1.28
C GLN A 263 -19.70 -11.06 -0.95
N ILE A 264 -20.19 -10.22 -1.88
CA ILE A 264 -21.41 -9.44 -1.70
C ILE A 264 -22.65 -10.32 -1.67
N VAL A 265 -22.86 -11.12 -2.73
CA VAL A 265 -24.09 -11.91 -2.96
C VAL A 265 -24.48 -12.76 -1.73
N PRO A 266 -23.61 -13.59 -1.13
CA PRO A 266 -24.00 -14.38 0.03
C PRO A 266 -24.36 -13.57 1.27
N THR A 267 -23.96 -12.29 1.34
CA THR A 267 -24.22 -11.41 2.49
C THR A 267 -25.51 -10.59 2.35
N ILE A 268 -26.06 -10.49 1.13
CA ILE A 268 -27.23 -9.66 0.84
C ILE A 268 -28.44 -10.44 0.31
N VAL A 269 -28.27 -11.67 -0.17
CA VAL A 269 -29.35 -12.43 -0.83
C VAL A 269 -30.58 -12.66 0.07
N ASP A 270 -30.38 -12.75 1.38
CA ASP A 270 -31.43 -12.89 2.38
C ASP A 270 -32.10 -11.56 2.78
N LYS A 271 -31.60 -10.44 2.24
CA LYS A 271 -32.03 -9.07 2.52
C LYS A 271 -32.54 -8.36 1.27
N THR A 272 -33.03 -9.11 0.28
CA THR A 272 -33.59 -8.57 -0.97
C THR A 272 -34.89 -9.28 -1.32
N LYS A 273 -35.79 -8.58 -2.00
CA LYS A 273 -37.00 -9.21 -2.58
C LYS A 273 -36.62 -10.20 -3.68
N HIS A 274 -35.74 -9.77 -4.58
CA HIS A 274 -35.13 -10.61 -5.61
C HIS A 274 -33.73 -10.13 -5.92
N LEU A 275 -32.80 -11.05 -6.17
CA LEU A 275 -31.43 -10.75 -6.58
C LEU A 275 -31.15 -11.36 -7.95
N THR A 276 -30.92 -10.52 -8.96
CA THR A 276 -30.42 -10.97 -10.25
C THR A 276 -28.93 -10.70 -10.34
N GLN A 277 -28.12 -11.72 -10.61
CA GLN A 277 -26.69 -11.57 -10.81
C GLN A 277 -26.32 -11.83 -12.27
N VAL A 278 -25.63 -10.86 -12.87
CA VAL A 278 -25.17 -10.93 -14.27
C VAL A 278 -23.73 -11.45 -14.32
N VAL A 279 -23.57 -12.65 -14.88
CA VAL A 279 -22.30 -13.35 -15.11
C VAL A 279 -21.74 -12.97 -16.47
N ARG A 280 -20.60 -12.28 -16.48
CA ARG A 280 -19.91 -11.94 -17.74
C ARG A 280 -18.84 -12.95 -18.12
N THR A 281 -18.11 -13.48 -17.14
CA THR A 281 -17.06 -14.46 -17.43
C THR A 281 -16.91 -15.41 -16.25
N LYS A 282 -16.89 -16.71 -16.52
CA LYS A 282 -16.78 -17.76 -15.51
C LYS A 282 -15.47 -17.62 -14.69
N HIS A 283 -15.46 -18.11 -13.45
CA HIS A 283 -14.30 -18.09 -12.55
C HIS A 283 -14.05 -19.48 -11.97
N TRP A 284 -12.80 -19.82 -11.69
CA TRP A 284 -12.47 -21.02 -10.92
C TRP A 284 -12.88 -20.80 -9.47
N ILE A 285 -13.83 -21.60 -8.99
CA ILE A 285 -14.32 -21.59 -7.60
C ILE A 285 -13.79 -22.85 -6.90
N THR A 286 -13.09 -22.65 -5.79
CA THR A 286 -12.50 -23.74 -5.00
C THR A 286 -13.05 -23.73 -3.58
N PRO A 287 -13.25 -24.90 -2.95
CA PRO A 287 -13.70 -24.95 -1.57
C PRO A 287 -12.68 -24.27 -0.64
N LEU A 288 -13.18 -23.74 0.47
CA LEU A 288 -12.33 -23.30 1.56
C LEU A 288 -11.79 -24.53 2.30
N ASP A 289 -10.50 -24.82 2.19
CA ASP A 289 -9.86 -25.86 2.99
C ASP A 289 -9.31 -25.26 4.29
N ASP A 290 -10.12 -25.32 5.35
CA ASP A 290 -9.78 -24.82 6.68
C ASP A 290 -8.85 -25.75 7.47
N SER A 291 -8.52 -26.95 6.97
CA SER A 291 -7.68 -27.93 7.69
C SER A 291 -6.27 -27.40 8.04
N PHE A 292 -5.74 -26.47 7.24
CA PHE A 292 -4.45 -25.82 7.45
C PHE A 292 -4.51 -24.52 8.27
N ALA A 293 -5.71 -24.04 8.65
CA ALA A 293 -5.88 -22.75 9.33
C ALA A 293 -5.18 -22.73 10.70
N PHE A 294 -5.15 -23.88 11.36
CA PHE A 294 -4.65 -24.07 12.71
C PHE A 294 -4.10 -25.48 12.88
N THR A 295 -3.13 -25.92 12.06
CA THR A 295 -2.41 -27.15 12.41
C THR A 295 -1.74 -26.88 13.77
N PRO A 296 -2.21 -27.45 14.88
CA PRO A 296 -1.64 -27.15 16.17
C PRO A 296 -0.24 -27.71 16.12
N LEU A 297 0.78 -26.85 16.25
CA LEU A 297 2.13 -27.34 16.43
C LEU A 297 2.10 -28.29 17.64
N PRO A 298 2.73 -29.48 17.56
CA PRO A 298 2.72 -30.45 18.64
C PRO A 298 3.05 -29.76 19.97
N LYS A 299 2.21 -29.97 21.00
CA LYS A 299 2.39 -29.37 22.33
C LYS A 299 3.76 -29.70 22.97
N THR A 300 4.46 -30.69 22.42
CA THR A 300 5.81 -31.13 22.79
C THR A 300 6.91 -30.15 22.39
N VAL A 301 6.63 -29.17 21.51
CA VAL A 301 7.62 -28.19 21.06
C VAL A 301 7.52 -26.91 21.90
N SER A 302 8.50 -26.69 22.78
CA SER A 302 8.63 -25.53 23.68
C SER A 302 9.08 -24.24 22.98
N TRP A 303 8.53 -23.95 21.80
CA TRP A 303 8.82 -22.68 21.11
C TRP A 303 8.11 -21.51 21.77
N SER A 304 8.81 -20.37 21.84
CA SER A 304 8.17 -19.10 22.15
C SER A 304 7.02 -18.84 21.17
N THR A 305 5.98 -18.14 21.63
CA THR A 305 4.81 -17.78 20.81
C THR A 305 5.21 -17.13 19.49
N ARG A 306 6.24 -16.27 19.51
CA ARG A 306 6.74 -15.60 18.30
C ARG A 306 7.42 -16.54 17.30
N CYS A 307 8.13 -17.57 17.76
CA CYS A 307 8.71 -18.59 16.87
C CYS A 307 7.62 -19.44 16.22
N ARG A 308 6.56 -19.81 16.97
CA ARG A 308 5.39 -20.54 16.44
C ARG A 308 4.72 -19.79 15.30
N TRP A 309 4.43 -18.50 15.50
CA TRP A 309 3.79 -17.67 14.47
C TRP A 309 4.66 -17.48 13.22
N ARG A 310 5.98 -17.34 13.39
CA ARG A 310 6.90 -17.25 12.24
C ARG A 310 6.96 -18.54 11.44
N PHE A 311 7.00 -19.68 12.11
CA PHE A 311 7.00 -20.97 11.45
C PHE A 311 5.67 -21.25 10.73
N GLN A 312 4.53 -20.94 11.36
CA GLN A 312 3.22 -21.05 10.71
C GLN A 312 3.12 -20.14 9.48
N ARG A 313 3.59 -18.88 9.57
CA ARG A 313 3.68 -17.98 8.41
C ARG A 313 4.54 -18.58 7.31
N PHE A 314 5.68 -19.18 7.66
CA PHE A 314 6.55 -19.86 6.70
C PHE A 314 5.87 -21.04 6.01
N LEU A 315 5.17 -21.92 6.75
CA LEU A 315 4.44 -23.04 6.16
C LEU A 315 3.33 -22.58 5.21
N ILE A 316 2.60 -21.53 5.58
CA ILE A 316 1.56 -20.95 4.71
C ILE A 316 2.20 -20.32 3.47
N ALA A 317 3.28 -19.55 3.62
CA ALA A 317 4.03 -19.01 2.50
C ALA A 317 4.51 -20.11 1.56
N LEU A 318 5.11 -21.18 2.09
CA LEU A 318 5.56 -22.33 1.31
C LEU A 318 4.39 -23.02 0.58
N SER A 319 3.23 -23.17 1.22
CA SER A 319 2.05 -23.73 0.56
C SER A 319 1.55 -22.87 -0.61
N CYS A 320 1.55 -21.53 -0.45
CA CYS A 320 1.22 -20.59 -1.50
C CYS A 320 2.25 -20.61 -2.64
N GLU A 321 3.54 -20.71 -2.31
CA GLU A 321 4.59 -20.87 -3.31
C GLU A 321 4.39 -22.18 -4.09
N ILE A 322 4.13 -23.31 -3.44
CA ILE A 322 3.88 -24.60 -4.13
C ILE A 322 2.71 -24.49 -5.12
N GLU A 323 1.67 -23.72 -4.78
CA GLU A 323 0.55 -23.46 -5.70
C GLU A 323 0.95 -22.72 -6.97
N TYR A 324 2.06 -21.98 -6.98
CA TYR A 324 2.63 -21.40 -8.20
C TYR A 324 3.00 -22.47 -9.23
N LEU A 325 3.43 -23.67 -8.81
CA LEU A 325 3.77 -24.76 -9.74
C LEU A 325 2.61 -25.08 -10.67
N ALA A 326 1.39 -25.16 -10.13
CA ALA A 326 0.16 -25.42 -10.90
C ALA A 326 -0.21 -24.30 -11.88
N MET A 327 0.41 -23.12 -11.74
CA MET A 327 0.27 -21.97 -12.64
C MET A 327 1.51 -21.78 -13.54
N SER A 328 2.55 -22.60 -13.36
CA SER A 328 3.72 -22.55 -14.22
C SER A 328 3.42 -23.21 -15.57
N GLY A 329 3.98 -22.68 -16.67
CA GLY A 329 3.86 -23.29 -18.00
C GLY A 329 4.65 -24.58 -18.19
N SER A 330 5.28 -25.12 -17.14
CA SER A 330 6.06 -26.36 -17.20
C SER A 330 5.19 -27.60 -17.43
N LYS A 331 5.80 -28.74 -17.80
CA LYS A 331 5.06 -30.01 -17.98
C LYS A 331 4.37 -30.46 -16.68
N ILE A 332 5.11 -30.47 -15.57
CA ILE A 332 4.59 -30.80 -14.24
C ILE A 332 3.52 -29.78 -13.84
N GLY A 333 3.77 -28.50 -14.09
CA GLY A 333 2.81 -27.43 -13.79
C GLY A 333 1.48 -27.59 -14.52
N ASN A 334 1.51 -27.94 -15.80
CA ASN A 334 0.30 -28.23 -16.57
C ASN A 334 -0.48 -29.43 -16.01
N MET A 335 0.21 -30.48 -15.57
CA MET A 335 -0.42 -31.65 -14.94
C MET A 335 -1.09 -31.29 -13.61
N LEU A 336 -0.38 -30.56 -12.74
CA LEU A 336 -0.92 -30.08 -11.46
C LEU A 336 -2.10 -29.12 -11.69
N GLY A 337 -1.95 -28.18 -12.63
CA GLY A 337 -3.01 -27.27 -13.04
C GLY A 337 -4.26 -28.02 -13.51
N GLN A 338 -4.11 -29.06 -14.34
CA GLN A 338 -5.24 -29.91 -14.76
C GLN A 338 -5.91 -30.59 -13.57
N SER A 339 -5.14 -31.19 -12.67
CA SER A 339 -5.68 -31.82 -11.46
C SER A 339 -6.49 -30.82 -10.61
N ARG A 340 -5.95 -29.61 -10.40
CA ARG A 340 -6.64 -28.54 -9.67
C ARG A 340 -7.94 -28.10 -10.36
N MET A 341 -7.94 -27.98 -11.70
CA MET A 341 -9.14 -27.65 -12.46
C MET A 341 -10.21 -28.74 -12.32
N GLU A 342 -9.85 -30.02 -12.41
CA GLU A 342 -10.81 -31.12 -12.24
C GLU A 342 -11.38 -31.19 -10.82
N MET A 343 -10.58 -30.91 -9.79
CA MET A 343 -11.08 -30.80 -8.41
C MET A 343 -12.07 -29.65 -8.25
N ALA A 344 -11.79 -28.47 -8.83
CA ALA A 344 -12.71 -27.34 -8.81
C ALA A 344 -14.01 -27.64 -9.56
N LYS A 345 -13.95 -28.29 -10.73
CA LYS A 345 -15.15 -28.74 -11.47
C LYS A 345 -15.98 -29.71 -10.64
N LYS A 346 -15.34 -30.71 -10.03
CA LYS A 346 -16.01 -31.71 -9.19
C LYS A 346 -16.72 -31.04 -8.01
N TYR A 347 -16.07 -30.07 -7.37
CA TYR A 347 -16.66 -29.29 -6.29
C TYR A 347 -17.91 -28.53 -6.74
N VAL A 348 -17.81 -27.73 -7.82
CA VAL A 348 -18.95 -26.94 -8.33
C VAL A 348 -20.11 -27.86 -8.73
N ARG A 349 -19.84 -28.96 -9.44
CA ARG A 349 -20.89 -29.93 -9.84
C ARG A 349 -21.58 -30.58 -8.64
N ALA A 350 -20.87 -30.80 -7.54
CA ALA A 350 -21.42 -31.42 -6.35
C ALA A 350 -22.19 -30.43 -5.46
N ALA A 351 -21.78 -29.16 -5.42
CA ALA A 351 -22.28 -28.18 -4.46
C ALA A 351 -23.26 -27.15 -5.05
N ALA A 352 -23.15 -26.81 -6.34
CA ALA A 352 -23.97 -25.78 -6.97
C ALA A 352 -25.25 -26.37 -7.58
N PRO A 353 -26.35 -25.58 -7.68
CA PRO A 353 -27.54 -26.00 -8.41
C PRO A 353 -27.22 -26.34 -9.87
N ASP A 354 -27.74 -27.46 -10.36
CA ASP A 354 -27.47 -27.99 -11.71
C ASP A 354 -27.76 -26.97 -12.82
N LYS A 355 -28.83 -26.18 -12.66
CA LYS A 355 -29.22 -25.11 -13.60
C LYS A 355 -28.14 -24.04 -13.83
N TYR A 356 -27.15 -23.92 -12.95
CA TYR A 356 -26.10 -22.90 -13.03
C TYR A 356 -24.72 -23.46 -13.40
N HIS A 357 -24.56 -24.77 -13.62
CA HIS A 357 -23.25 -25.37 -13.92
C HIS A 357 -22.61 -24.75 -15.17
N GLU A 358 -23.41 -24.51 -16.22
CA GLU A 358 -22.95 -23.88 -17.46
C GLU A 358 -22.47 -22.44 -17.25
N LEU A 359 -23.01 -21.71 -16.27
CA LEU A 359 -22.60 -20.34 -15.95
C LEU A 359 -21.38 -20.28 -15.02
N LEU A 360 -21.10 -21.36 -14.27
CA LEU A 360 -20.08 -21.38 -13.22
C LEU A 360 -18.78 -22.05 -13.65
N ILE A 361 -18.82 -23.07 -14.53
CA ILE A 361 -17.64 -23.91 -14.83
C ILE A 361 -16.84 -23.33 -16.02
N PRO A 362 -15.61 -22.81 -15.78
CA PRO A 362 -14.76 -22.23 -16.82
C PRO A 362 -14.03 -23.28 -17.69
N GLU A 363 -13.59 -22.83 -18.86
CA GLU A 363 -12.83 -23.63 -19.85
C GLU A 363 -11.36 -23.19 -19.99
N PHE A 364 -10.98 -22.07 -19.37
CA PHE A 364 -9.62 -21.53 -19.43
C PHE A 364 -8.71 -22.10 -18.34
N LYS A 365 -7.39 -22.04 -18.54
CA LYS A 365 -6.37 -22.58 -17.63
C LYS A 365 -6.43 -21.93 -16.23
N LEU A 366 -6.20 -22.72 -15.19
CA LEU A 366 -6.00 -22.20 -13.83
C LEU A 366 -4.89 -21.15 -13.80
N GLY A 367 -5.09 -20.06 -13.04
CA GLY A 367 -4.13 -18.96 -12.91
C GLY A 367 -4.32 -17.84 -13.92
N CYS A 368 -5.02 -18.07 -15.06
CA CYS A 368 -5.33 -17.01 -16.02
C CYS A 368 -6.13 -15.85 -15.39
N LYS A 369 -7.00 -16.20 -14.44
CA LYS A 369 -7.65 -15.27 -13.51
C LYS A 369 -7.40 -15.71 -12.08
N ARG A 370 -7.53 -14.76 -11.15
CA ARG A 370 -7.58 -15.05 -9.72
C ARG A 370 -8.78 -15.96 -9.44
N ARG A 371 -8.52 -17.08 -8.77
CA ARG A 371 -9.53 -18.03 -8.30
C ARG A 371 -10.32 -17.45 -7.14
N ILE A 372 -11.54 -17.92 -6.97
CA ILE A 372 -12.42 -17.56 -5.85
C ILE A 372 -12.35 -18.70 -4.84
N PHE A 373 -11.97 -18.38 -3.61
CA PHE A 373 -12.17 -19.28 -2.48
C PHE A 373 -13.60 -19.12 -2.01
N ASP A 374 -14.38 -20.19 -2.06
CA ASP A 374 -15.81 -20.12 -1.76
C ASP A 374 -16.03 -19.87 -0.27
N GLN A 375 -16.59 -18.71 0.06
CA GLN A 375 -17.00 -18.32 1.41
C GLN A 375 -18.54 -18.30 1.55
N GLY A 376 -19.22 -19.22 0.87
CA GLY A 376 -20.69 -19.36 0.90
C GLY A 376 -21.40 -18.83 -0.34
N TYR A 377 -20.67 -18.45 -1.39
CA TYR A 377 -21.24 -18.04 -2.67
C TYR A 377 -22.03 -19.19 -3.29
N ILE A 378 -21.48 -20.40 -3.41
CA ILE A 378 -22.21 -21.53 -4.00
C ILE A 378 -23.47 -21.86 -3.19
N LYS A 379 -23.37 -21.81 -1.86
CA LYS A 379 -24.53 -21.98 -0.96
C LYS A 379 -25.62 -20.95 -1.23
N SER A 380 -25.26 -19.69 -1.45
CA SER A 380 -26.22 -18.61 -1.71
C SER A 380 -27.02 -18.80 -3.01
N LEU A 381 -26.48 -19.52 -3.99
CA LEU A 381 -27.15 -19.77 -5.28
C LEU A 381 -28.36 -20.73 -5.16
N HIS A 382 -28.54 -21.39 -4.01
CA HIS A 382 -29.72 -22.20 -3.71
C HIS A 382 -30.90 -21.37 -3.19
N ALA A 383 -30.72 -20.07 -2.93
CA ALA A 383 -31.80 -19.22 -2.45
C ALA A 383 -32.96 -19.17 -3.46
N PRO A 384 -34.23 -19.17 -3.02
CA PRO A 384 -35.37 -19.15 -3.94
C PRO A 384 -35.52 -17.81 -4.69
N ASN A 385 -34.96 -16.74 -4.15
CA ASN A 385 -35.06 -15.37 -4.66
C ASN A 385 -33.82 -14.92 -5.45
N ILE A 386 -32.98 -15.85 -5.93
CA ILE A 386 -31.80 -15.52 -6.74
C ILE A 386 -31.93 -16.05 -8.18
N THR A 387 -31.53 -15.20 -9.14
CA THR A 387 -31.41 -15.55 -10.55
C THR A 387 -29.99 -15.25 -11.03
N LEU A 388 -29.26 -16.28 -11.44
CA LEU A 388 -27.99 -16.13 -12.14
C LEU A 388 -28.24 -16.14 -13.66
N THR A 389 -27.74 -15.14 -14.37
CA THR A 389 -27.91 -15.01 -15.83
C THR A 389 -26.62 -14.54 -16.50
N ASN A 390 -26.42 -14.88 -17.77
CA ASN A 390 -25.39 -14.30 -18.64
C ASN A 390 -26.00 -13.49 -19.80
N GLU A 391 -27.30 -13.18 -19.72
CA GLU A 391 -27.96 -12.37 -20.74
C GLU A 391 -27.34 -10.96 -20.80
N PRO A 392 -26.99 -10.47 -22.00
CA PRO A 392 -26.45 -9.13 -22.15
C PRO A 392 -27.46 -8.06 -21.70
N ALA A 393 -27.00 -7.16 -20.83
CA ALA A 393 -27.70 -5.91 -20.56
C ALA A 393 -27.50 -4.96 -21.76
N LEU A 394 -28.59 -4.66 -22.46
CA LEU A 394 -28.55 -3.82 -23.67
C LEU A 394 -28.62 -2.33 -23.31
N GLU A 395 -29.42 -1.98 -22.31
CA GLU A 395 -29.69 -0.61 -21.88
C GLU A 395 -30.22 -0.62 -20.44
N ILE A 396 -29.88 0.41 -19.66
CA ILE A 396 -30.53 0.72 -18.40
C ILE A 396 -31.71 1.65 -18.67
N VAL A 397 -32.88 1.24 -18.21
CA VAL A 397 -34.16 1.95 -18.38
C VAL A 397 -34.68 2.38 -17.01
N PRO A 398 -35.67 3.29 -16.90
CA PRO A 398 -36.16 3.78 -15.61
C PRO A 398 -36.54 2.67 -14.62
N GLU A 399 -37.11 1.56 -15.10
CA GLU A 399 -37.62 0.45 -14.30
C GLU A 399 -36.56 -0.63 -14.00
N GLY A 400 -35.39 -0.62 -14.65
CA GLY A 400 -34.39 -1.67 -14.51
C GLY A 400 -33.47 -1.85 -15.71
N ILE A 401 -33.25 -3.10 -16.09
CA ILE A 401 -32.30 -3.47 -17.15
C ILE A 401 -33.05 -4.11 -18.31
N ARG A 402 -32.91 -3.53 -19.49
CA ARG A 402 -33.42 -4.10 -20.74
C ARG A 402 -32.46 -5.17 -21.25
N THR A 403 -32.98 -6.38 -21.44
CA THR A 403 -32.31 -7.48 -22.14
C THR A 403 -33.11 -7.82 -23.41
N LYS A 404 -32.67 -8.82 -24.16
CA LYS A 404 -33.40 -9.30 -25.34
C LYS A 404 -34.78 -9.91 -24.98
N ASP A 405 -34.92 -10.43 -23.75
CA ASP A 405 -36.09 -11.19 -23.30
C ASP A 405 -37.11 -10.32 -22.54
N GLY A 406 -36.80 -9.04 -22.33
CA GLY A 406 -37.66 -8.09 -21.63
C GLY A 406 -36.90 -7.19 -20.67
N ILE A 407 -37.61 -6.69 -19.66
CA ILE A 407 -37.04 -5.84 -18.61
C ILE A 407 -36.87 -6.67 -17.35
N THR A 408 -35.64 -6.70 -16.82
CA THR A 408 -35.37 -7.16 -15.45
C THR A 408 -35.54 -5.95 -14.53
N GLU A 409 -36.63 -5.93 -13.77
CA GLU A 409 -36.91 -4.86 -12.81
C GLU A 409 -35.77 -4.73 -11.78
N ALA A 410 -35.40 -3.49 -11.45
CA ALA A 410 -34.40 -3.22 -10.43
C ALA A 410 -34.72 -1.91 -9.71
N ASP A 411 -34.62 -1.93 -8.39
CA ASP A 411 -34.57 -0.72 -7.57
C ASP A 411 -33.12 -0.29 -7.30
N VAL A 412 -32.20 -1.27 -7.26
CA VAL A 412 -30.79 -1.04 -6.96
C VAL A 412 -29.91 -1.83 -7.92
N ILE A 413 -28.92 -1.16 -8.51
CA ILE A 413 -27.89 -1.77 -9.36
C ILE A 413 -26.55 -1.67 -8.64
N ILE A 414 -25.92 -2.82 -8.39
CA ILE A 414 -24.62 -2.94 -7.73
C ILE A 414 -23.56 -3.31 -8.77
N LEU A 415 -22.56 -2.44 -8.94
CA LEU A 415 -21.41 -2.68 -9.80
C LEU A 415 -20.30 -3.42 -9.02
N ALA A 416 -20.19 -4.72 -9.30
CA ALA A 416 -19.08 -5.59 -8.88
C ALA A 416 -18.22 -5.97 -10.11
N ASN A 417 -18.09 -5.04 -11.05
CA ASN A 417 -17.45 -5.18 -12.36
C ASN A 417 -15.93 -4.92 -12.37
N GLY A 418 -15.34 -4.57 -11.22
CA GLY A 418 -13.90 -4.46 -11.00
C GLY A 418 -13.38 -3.03 -11.00
N PHE A 419 -12.14 -2.84 -11.44
CA PHE A 419 -11.47 -1.53 -11.47
C PHE A 419 -10.99 -1.23 -12.89
N ASP A 420 -10.78 0.04 -13.17
CA ASP A 420 -10.03 0.48 -14.35
C ASP A 420 -8.56 0.09 -14.15
N THR A 421 -8.08 -0.84 -14.98
CA THR A 421 -6.69 -1.31 -14.99
C THR A 421 -5.96 -0.86 -16.24
N SER A 422 -6.44 0.22 -16.88
CA SER A 422 -5.82 0.78 -18.08
C SER A 422 -4.52 1.52 -17.81
N GLY A 423 -4.24 1.89 -16.56
CA GLY A 423 -3.01 2.55 -16.16
C GLY A 423 -2.69 2.25 -14.71
N LEU A 424 -1.63 2.86 -14.24
CA LEU A 424 -1.23 2.91 -12.84
C LEU A 424 -1.09 4.39 -12.45
N LEU A 425 -0.95 4.68 -11.15
CA LEU A 425 -0.86 6.05 -10.64
C LEU A 425 -2.05 6.94 -11.03
N PHE A 426 -3.27 6.38 -11.06
CA PHE A 426 -4.48 7.14 -11.44
C PHE A 426 -4.65 8.44 -10.65
N GLY A 427 -4.70 9.55 -11.39
CA GLY A 427 -4.84 10.90 -10.85
C GLY A 427 -3.54 11.52 -10.33
N ILE A 428 -2.38 10.93 -10.65
CA ILE A 428 -1.06 11.42 -10.26
C ILE A 428 -0.20 11.50 -11.52
N SER A 429 0.19 12.70 -11.92
CA SER A 429 1.20 12.91 -12.95
C SER A 429 2.59 12.90 -12.31
N VAL A 430 3.53 12.16 -12.89
CA VAL A 430 4.93 12.10 -12.42
C VAL A 430 5.84 12.36 -13.61
N THR A 431 6.72 13.35 -13.48
CA THR A 431 7.66 13.78 -14.51
C THR A 431 9.09 13.67 -13.99
N GLY A 432 9.89 12.85 -14.67
CA GLY A 432 11.29 12.61 -14.36
C GLY A 432 12.21 13.65 -14.97
N ARG A 433 13.48 13.26 -15.15
CA ARG A 433 14.49 14.11 -15.78
C ARG A 433 14.13 14.40 -17.24
N GLY A 434 14.51 15.59 -17.72
CA GLY A 434 14.32 15.96 -19.12
C GLY A 434 12.86 16.18 -19.51
N GLY A 435 11.95 16.26 -18.53
CA GLY A 435 10.52 16.45 -18.77
C GLY A 435 9.78 15.18 -19.19
N GLU A 436 10.41 14.00 -19.15
CA GLU A 436 9.75 12.75 -19.50
C GLU A 436 8.70 12.36 -18.44
N SER A 437 7.45 12.22 -18.88
CA SER A 437 6.38 11.75 -17.99
C SER A 437 6.42 10.23 -17.84
N VAL A 438 5.93 9.70 -16.71
CA VAL A 438 5.76 8.24 -16.52
C VAL A 438 4.89 7.62 -17.61
N THR A 439 3.93 8.38 -18.14
CA THR A 439 3.07 7.90 -19.23
C THR A 439 3.88 7.72 -20.51
N ASP A 440 4.73 8.67 -20.85
CA ASP A 440 5.61 8.59 -22.04
C ASP A 440 6.62 7.45 -21.89
N HIS A 441 7.23 7.33 -20.70
CA HIS A 441 8.14 6.24 -20.36
C HIS A 441 7.48 4.87 -20.59
N TRP A 442 6.29 4.63 -20.03
CA TRP A 442 5.57 3.38 -20.24
C TRP A 442 5.13 3.15 -21.69
N ASN A 443 4.71 4.20 -22.39
CA ASN A 443 4.38 4.09 -23.81
C ASN A 443 5.59 3.65 -24.64
N SER A 444 6.80 4.07 -24.27
CA SER A 444 8.03 3.64 -24.94
C SER A 444 8.31 2.13 -24.85
N PHE A 445 7.78 1.45 -23.82
CA PHE A 445 7.86 0.00 -23.67
C PHE A 445 6.65 -0.75 -24.25
N GLY A 446 5.51 -0.05 -24.43
CA GLY A 446 4.23 -0.62 -24.85
C GLY A 446 3.24 -0.84 -23.70
N GLY A 447 3.60 -0.44 -22.48
CA GLY A 447 2.72 -0.43 -21.32
C GLY A 447 3.47 -0.29 -20.00
N ALA A 448 2.71 -0.27 -18.89
CA ALA A 448 3.30 -0.03 -17.57
C ALA A 448 4.28 -1.13 -17.16
N GLU A 449 5.45 -0.72 -16.66
CA GLU A 449 6.56 -1.56 -16.24
C GLU A 449 7.46 -0.84 -15.22
N ALA A 450 8.20 -1.61 -14.44
CA ALA A 450 9.24 -1.11 -13.55
C ALA A 450 10.28 -2.21 -13.25
N TYR A 451 11.56 -1.85 -13.23
CA TYR A 451 12.65 -2.74 -12.82
C TYR A 451 12.47 -3.23 -11.39
N GLU A 452 12.50 -4.55 -11.22
CA GLU A 452 12.15 -5.24 -9.97
C GLU A 452 10.84 -4.73 -9.36
N THR A 453 9.85 -4.41 -10.20
CA THR A 453 8.52 -3.89 -9.84
C THR A 453 8.55 -2.52 -9.13
N THR A 454 9.72 -1.88 -9.08
CA THR A 454 10.00 -0.79 -8.12
C THR A 454 10.59 0.47 -8.76
N ALA A 455 11.52 0.37 -9.70
CA ALA A 455 12.27 1.55 -10.18
C ALA A 455 12.15 1.76 -11.70
N MET A 456 12.35 3.00 -12.16
CA MET A 456 12.38 3.34 -13.58
C MET A 456 13.61 4.21 -13.90
N SER A 457 14.19 4.04 -15.09
CA SER A 457 15.26 4.93 -15.55
C SER A 457 14.72 6.32 -15.89
N GLY A 458 15.50 7.38 -15.69
CA GLY A 458 15.02 8.76 -15.87
C GLY A 458 14.21 9.31 -14.69
N PHE A 459 13.96 8.52 -13.63
CA PHE A 459 13.24 8.93 -12.42
C PHE A 459 14.14 8.77 -11.17
N PRO A 460 15.10 9.69 -10.92
CA PRO A 460 16.06 9.55 -9.83
C PRO A 460 15.38 9.57 -8.47
N ASN A 461 15.86 8.77 -7.51
CA ASN A 461 15.31 8.68 -6.15
C ASN A 461 13.79 8.38 -6.07
N PHE A 462 13.16 7.93 -7.16
CA PHE A 462 11.74 7.59 -7.21
C PHE A 462 11.54 6.07 -7.23
N PHE A 463 10.63 5.58 -6.40
CA PHE A 463 10.36 4.15 -6.28
C PHE A 463 8.85 3.88 -6.13
N MET A 464 8.34 2.93 -6.89
CA MET A 464 6.97 2.42 -6.77
C MET A 464 6.92 1.26 -5.78
N LEU A 465 5.95 1.28 -4.87
CA LEU A 465 5.75 0.22 -3.88
C LEU A 465 4.43 -0.50 -4.20
N ALA A 466 4.53 -1.77 -4.56
CA ALA A 466 3.50 -2.50 -5.31
C ALA A 466 3.25 -1.88 -6.70
N GLY A 467 4.34 -1.61 -7.43
CA GLY A 467 4.31 -1.11 -8.80
C GLY A 467 3.91 -2.16 -9.84
N PRO A 468 4.16 -1.89 -11.13
CA PRO A 468 3.95 -2.84 -12.21
C PRO A 468 4.56 -4.21 -11.89
N ASN A 469 3.88 -5.27 -12.30
CA ASN A 469 4.33 -6.66 -12.13
C ASN A 469 4.56 -7.10 -10.67
N SER A 470 4.02 -6.40 -9.67
CA SER A 470 4.12 -6.77 -8.25
C SER A 470 3.01 -7.70 -7.75
N ALA A 471 1.88 -7.77 -8.47
CA ALA A 471 0.79 -8.64 -8.08
C ALA A 471 1.16 -10.11 -8.31
N THR A 472 0.60 -10.98 -7.48
CA THR A 472 0.83 -12.41 -7.58
C THR A 472 -0.50 -13.13 -7.66
N GLY A 473 -0.56 -14.14 -8.54
CA GLY A 473 -1.75 -14.99 -8.70
C GLY A 473 -1.92 -16.02 -7.57
N HIS A 474 -0.87 -16.24 -6.75
CA HIS A 474 -0.77 -17.40 -5.85
C HIS A 474 -0.47 -17.05 -4.38
N THR A 475 -0.06 -15.81 -4.05
CA THR A 475 0.44 -15.46 -2.72
C THR A 475 0.12 -14.01 -2.32
N SER A 476 0.76 -13.51 -1.26
CA SER A 476 0.47 -12.21 -0.65
C SER A 476 1.19 -11.05 -1.34
N VAL A 477 0.44 -10.04 -1.77
CA VAL A 477 1.01 -8.77 -2.26
C VAL A 477 1.74 -7.99 -1.14
N VAL A 478 1.45 -8.27 0.13
CA VAL A 478 2.18 -7.66 1.26
C VAL A 478 3.64 -8.11 1.27
N ILE A 479 3.94 -9.36 0.86
CA ILE A 479 5.32 -9.84 0.70
C ILE A 479 6.01 -9.06 -0.43
N ALA A 480 5.36 -8.94 -1.59
CA ALA A 480 5.90 -8.17 -2.70
C ALA A 480 6.18 -6.70 -2.30
N THR A 481 5.28 -6.12 -1.49
CA THR A 481 5.43 -4.77 -0.95
C THR A 481 6.64 -4.65 -0.01
N GLU A 482 6.81 -5.58 0.94
CA GLU A 482 7.98 -5.62 1.82
C GLU A 482 9.28 -5.81 1.02
N ASN A 483 9.26 -6.65 -0.02
CA ASN A 483 10.40 -6.86 -0.91
C ASN A 483 10.78 -5.57 -1.66
N ALA A 484 9.80 -4.86 -2.24
CA ALA A 484 10.02 -3.58 -2.92
C ALA A 484 10.59 -2.51 -1.97
N ILE A 485 10.07 -2.41 -0.73
CA ILE A 485 10.61 -1.52 0.31
C ILE A 485 12.07 -1.89 0.62
N ASN A 486 12.33 -3.17 0.88
CA ASN A 486 13.68 -3.64 1.20
C ASN A 486 14.67 -3.33 0.08
N PHE A 487 14.25 -3.54 -1.17
CA PHE A 487 15.05 -3.28 -2.36
C PHE A 487 15.37 -1.79 -2.50
N ALA A 488 14.34 -0.94 -2.50
CA ALA A 488 14.52 0.50 -2.62
C ALA A 488 15.43 1.07 -1.52
N LEU A 489 15.19 0.68 -0.26
CA LEU A 489 16.01 1.13 0.88
C LEU A 489 17.48 0.67 0.81
N ARG A 490 17.76 -0.50 0.22
CA ARG A 490 19.13 -0.96 -0.03
C ARG A 490 19.81 -0.14 -1.11
N VAL A 491 19.11 0.14 -2.20
CA VAL A 491 19.63 0.88 -3.35
C VAL A 491 19.89 2.35 -2.99
N ILE A 492 19.03 2.98 -2.18
CA ILE A 492 19.26 4.38 -1.74
C ILE A 492 20.32 4.50 -0.64
N LYS A 493 20.76 3.40 -0.02
CA LYS A 493 21.65 3.42 1.14
C LYS A 493 22.91 4.28 0.93
N PRO A 494 23.63 4.22 -0.22
CA PRO A 494 24.78 5.10 -0.45
C PRO A 494 24.42 6.59 -0.43
N VAL A 495 23.20 6.96 -0.84
CA VAL A 495 22.71 8.34 -0.76
C VAL A 495 22.39 8.71 0.69
N LEU A 496 21.76 7.80 1.44
CA LEU A 496 21.46 7.99 2.87
C LEU A 496 22.73 8.11 3.73
N ASP A 497 23.76 7.34 3.41
CA ASP A 497 25.05 7.38 4.10
C ASP A 497 25.90 8.62 3.70
N GLY A 498 25.39 9.45 2.77
CA GLY A 498 26.06 10.65 2.27
C GLY A 498 27.26 10.35 1.36
N GLU A 499 27.32 9.17 0.75
CA GLU A 499 28.34 8.76 -0.22
C GLU A 499 27.99 9.18 -1.65
N ALA A 500 26.70 9.42 -1.92
CA ALA A 500 26.15 9.86 -3.19
C ALA A 500 25.06 10.92 -2.95
N THR A 501 24.67 11.65 -3.99
CA THR A 501 23.64 12.70 -3.91
C THR A 501 22.30 12.25 -4.47
N ARG A 502 22.32 11.26 -5.38
CA ARG A 502 21.15 10.61 -5.95
C ARG A 502 21.50 9.18 -6.38
N VAL A 503 20.47 8.37 -6.58
CA VAL A 503 20.55 7.07 -7.23
C VAL A 503 19.55 6.99 -8.38
N GLU A 504 19.97 6.38 -9.49
CA GLU A 504 19.17 6.29 -10.72
C GLU A 504 19.44 4.94 -11.42
N LEU A 505 18.40 4.36 -12.00
CA LEU A 505 18.50 3.12 -12.77
C LEU A 505 19.02 3.41 -14.18
N LYS A 506 19.93 2.58 -14.69
CA LYS A 506 20.39 2.65 -16.08
C LYS A 506 19.30 2.19 -17.04
N ARG A 507 19.13 2.91 -18.15
CA ARG A 507 18.12 2.59 -19.16
C ARG A 507 18.30 1.20 -19.75
N GLU A 508 19.54 0.80 -20.02
CA GLU A 508 19.84 -0.52 -20.61
C GLU A 508 19.44 -1.67 -19.67
N ALA A 509 19.57 -1.48 -18.35
CA ALA A 509 19.19 -2.46 -17.35
C ALA A 509 17.66 -2.63 -17.27
N GLU A 510 16.92 -1.52 -17.35
CA GLU A 510 15.46 -1.53 -17.44
C GLU A 510 14.99 -2.24 -18.70
N VAL A 511 15.49 -1.86 -19.88
CA VAL A 511 15.13 -2.48 -21.16
C VAL A 511 15.34 -3.98 -21.13
N LYS A 512 16.52 -4.43 -20.69
CA LYS A 512 16.82 -5.85 -20.57
C LYS A 512 15.84 -6.57 -19.65
N TYR A 513 15.57 -5.99 -18.47
CA TYR A 513 14.65 -6.58 -17.50
C TYR A 513 13.23 -6.71 -18.05
N VAL A 514 12.71 -5.67 -18.69
CA VAL A 514 11.36 -5.63 -19.26
C VAL A 514 11.19 -6.66 -20.34
N ASP A 515 12.16 -6.73 -21.26
CA ASP A 515 12.13 -7.68 -22.36
C ASP A 515 12.12 -9.12 -21.83
N GLU A 516 13.00 -9.46 -20.89
CA GLU A 516 13.03 -10.78 -20.26
C GLU A 516 11.71 -11.11 -19.53
N LEU A 517 11.18 -10.15 -18.76
CA LEU A 517 9.96 -10.31 -17.97
C LEU A 517 8.72 -10.50 -18.85
N GLN A 518 8.52 -9.62 -19.84
CA GLN A 518 7.36 -9.66 -20.73
C GLN A 518 7.43 -10.86 -21.67
N ASN A 519 8.61 -11.22 -22.19
CA ASN A 519 8.78 -12.45 -22.96
C ASN A 519 8.40 -13.67 -22.13
N LYS A 520 8.79 -13.73 -20.85
CA LYS A 520 8.39 -14.82 -19.97
C LYS A 520 6.88 -14.85 -19.72
N LEU A 521 6.26 -13.71 -19.43
CA LEU A 521 4.82 -13.61 -19.21
C LEU A 521 4.04 -14.08 -20.44
N GLN A 522 4.47 -13.63 -21.62
CA GLN A 522 3.87 -14.00 -22.89
C GLN A 522 4.08 -15.49 -23.21
N ASN A 523 5.27 -16.04 -22.97
CA ASN A 523 5.63 -17.33 -23.53
C ASN A 523 5.52 -18.52 -22.58
N ASP A 524 5.79 -18.32 -21.29
CA ASP A 524 6.06 -19.41 -20.34
C ASP A 524 5.05 -19.51 -19.19
N THR A 525 4.05 -18.63 -19.15
CA THR A 525 3.10 -18.58 -18.04
C THR A 525 1.65 -18.63 -18.50
N VAL A 526 0.80 -19.21 -17.64
CA VAL A 526 -0.65 -19.26 -17.87
C VAL A 526 -1.32 -17.88 -17.72
N PHE A 527 -0.61 -16.89 -17.16
CA PHE A 527 -1.15 -15.56 -16.87
C PHE A 527 -1.50 -14.76 -18.14
N SER A 528 -0.82 -15.04 -19.26
CA SER A 528 -1.12 -14.43 -20.57
C SER A 528 -1.60 -15.46 -21.62
N LYS A 529 -1.17 -16.72 -21.52
CA LYS A 529 -1.56 -17.82 -22.44
C LYS A 529 -2.75 -18.67 -21.98
N GLY A 530 -3.34 -18.37 -20.83
CA GLY A 530 -4.35 -19.24 -20.21
C GLY A 530 -5.71 -19.29 -20.89
N GLY A 531 -5.95 -18.54 -21.97
CA GLY A 531 -7.20 -18.60 -22.74
C GLY A 531 -8.37 -17.81 -22.14
N CYS A 532 -8.10 -16.84 -21.26
CA CYS A 532 -9.13 -15.99 -20.66
C CYS A 532 -8.91 -14.51 -20.98
N ARG A 533 -9.95 -13.68 -20.79
CA ARG A 533 -9.80 -12.22 -20.71
C ARG A 533 -9.64 -11.79 -19.25
N SER A 534 -8.44 -11.39 -18.86
CA SER A 534 -8.10 -10.97 -17.49
C SER A 534 -7.74 -9.49 -17.43
N TRP A 535 -7.89 -8.88 -16.25
CA TRP A 535 -7.41 -7.51 -16.00
C TRP A 535 -5.88 -7.44 -15.90
N TYR A 536 -5.19 -8.59 -15.85
CA TYR A 536 -3.73 -8.68 -15.80
C TYR A 536 -3.03 -8.14 -17.04
N PHE A 537 -3.68 -8.14 -18.20
CA PHE A 537 -3.03 -7.74 -19.44
C PHE A 537 -3.97 -6.96 -20.35
N LYS A 538 -3.35 -6.13 -21.18
CA LYS A 538 -3.99 -5.55 -22.37
C LYS A 538 -3.52 -6.30 -23.59
N GLU A 539 -4.41 -6.42 -24.57
CA GLU A 539 -4.09 -6.99 -25.86
C GLU A 539 -4.14 -5.87 -26.89
N ASP A 540 -3.02 -5.66 -27.57
CA ASP A 540 -2.97 -4.82 -28.75
C ASP A 540 -3.73 -5.53 -29.88
N LYS A 541 -4.78 -4.88 -30.37
CA LYS A 541 -5.66 -5.44 -31.42
C LYS A 541 -4.96 -5.56 -32.77
N ALA A 542 -3.95 -4.74 -33.05
CA ALA A 542 -3.23 -4.74 -34.32
C ALA A 542 -2.18 -5.85 -34.38
N THR A 543 -1.43 -6.03 -33.28
CA THR A 543 -0.31 -6.99 -33.22
C THR A 543 -0.66 -8.31 -32.54
N GLY A 544 -1.79 -8.37 -31.81
CA GLY A 544 -2.15 -9.50 -30.94
C GLY A 544 -1.25 -9.63 -29.70
N ARG A 545 -0.30 -8.71 -29.50
CA ARG A 545 0.65 -8.76 -28.38
C ARG A 545 -0.06 -8.43 -27.08
N LYS A 546 0.18 -9.25 -26.05
CA LYS A 546 -0.39 -9.06 -24.70
C LYS A 546 0.63 -8.41 -23.78
N TRP A 547 0.35 -7.21 -23.29
CA TRP A 547 1.16 -6.54 -22.28
C TRP A 547 0.62 -6.82 -20.88
N ASN A 548 1.37 -7.54 -20.05
CA ASN A 548 0.96 -7.87 -18.69
C ASN A 548 1.66 -6.96 -17.69
N ALA A 549 0.93 -5.95 -17.19
CA ALA A 549 1.47 -4.93 -16.30
C ALA A 549 1.34 -5.28 -14.81
N PHE A 550 0.76 -6.42 -14.46
CA PHE A 550 0.35 -6.68 -13.07
C PHE A 550 1.02 -7.89 -12.45
N ILE A 551 1.19 -8.99 -13.20
CA ILE A 551 1.65 -10.25 -12.62
C ILE A 551 3.16 -10.39 -12.67
N TYR A 552 3.74 -10.83 -11.56
CA TYR A 552 5.11 -11.32 -11.52
C TYR A 552 5.21 -12.77 -12.03
N PRO A 553 6.06 -13.09 -13.02
CA PRO A 553 6.15 -14.42 -13.63
C PRO A 553 7.14 -15.37 -12.93
N TYR A 554 7.42 -15.14 -11.65
CA TYR A 554 8.26 -16.01 -10.84
C TYR A 554 7.69 -16.17 -9.42
N TRP A 555 8.33 -17.04 -8.66
CA TRP A 555 8.15 -17.26 -7.23
C TRP A 555 8.40 -15.98 -6.42
N GLN A 556 7.69 -15.76 -5.32
CA GLN A 556 8.03 -14.64 -4.43
C GLN A 556 9.35 -14.88 -3.70
N ALA A 557 9.76 -16.14 -3.50
CA ALA A 557 11.09 -16.44 -2.99
C ALA A 557 12.20 -15.92 -3.93
N TYR A 558 11.98 -16.01 -5.25
CA TYR A 558 12.90 -15.46 -6.24
C TYR A 558 12.91 -13.93 -6.20
N PHE A 559 11.73 -13.31 -6.12
CA PHE A 559 11.62 -11.85 -5.99
C PHE A 559 12.33 -11.35 -4.72
N TRP A 560 12.10 -12.01 -3.60
CA TRP A 560 12.77 -11.72 -2.32
C TRP A 560 14.30 -11.80 -2.45
N TYR A 561 14.82 -12.84 -3.11
CA TYR A 561 16.26 -12.99 -3.36
C TYR A 561 16.82 -11.81 -4.18
N ARG A 562 16.15 -11.45 -5.28
CA ARG A 562 16.53 -10.31 -6.13
C ARG A 562 16.51 -8.98 -5.36
N CYS A 563 15.52 -8.79 -4.49
CA CYS A 563 15.42 -7.61 -3.64
C CYS A 563 16.48 -7.54 -2.54
N LEU A 564 16.95 -8.68 -2.03
CA LEU A 564 18.02 -8.73 -1.02
C LEU A 564 19.41 -8.49 -1.62
N PHE A 565 19.63 -8.93 -2.86
CA PHE A 565 20.90 -8.84 -3.57
C PHE A 565 20.73 -8.06 -4.88
N PRO A 566 20.58 -6.72 -4.82
CA PRO A 566 20.50 -5.90 -6.02
C PRO A 566 21.72 -6.08 -6.93
N THR A 567 21.50 -6.08 -8.24
CA THR A 567 22.60 -6.00 -9.22
C THR A 567 23.16 -4.58 -9.19
N TRP A 568 24.19 -4.35 -8.37
CA TRP A 568 24.76 -3.00 -8.17
C TRP A 568 25.26 -2.32 -9.46
N GLY A 569 25.65 -3.09 -10.48
CA GLY A 569 26.09 -2.56 -11.78
C GLY A 569 25.01 -1.86 -12.60
N ASP A 570 23.73 -2.11 -12.28
CA ASP A 570 22.57 -1.55 -12.98
C ASP A 570 22.23 -0.12 -12.52
N TRP A 571 22.94 0.39 -11.51
CA TRP A 571 22.64 1.67 -10.86
C TRP A 571 23.75 2.71 -11.07
N GLU A 572 23.33 3.96 -11.17
CA GLU A 572 24.19 5.13 -11.19
C GLU A 572 24.01 5.95 -9.91
N TYR A 573 25.14 6.32 -9.31
CA TYR A 573 25.19 7.11 -8.10
C TYR A 573 25.83 8.45 -8.39
N GLY A 574 25.05 9.52 -8.29
CA GLY A 574 25.53 10.88 -8.51
C GLY A 574 26.58 11.27 -7.47
N GLN A 575 27.68 11.89 -7.92
CA GLN A 575 28.74 12.40 -7.05
C GLN A 575 28.93 13.90 -7.21
N ASP A 576 29.02 14.61 -6.08
CA ASP A 576 29.58 15.94 -6.00
C ASP A 576 31.06 15.94 -5.62
N ARG A 577 31.71 17.10 -5.85
CA ARG A 577 33.09 17.38 -5.42
C ARG A 577 33.31 17.07 -3.93
N ALA A 578 32.33 17.39 -3.07
CA ALA A 578 32.39 17.16 -1.61
C ALA A 578 32.26 15.68 -1.20
N THR A 579 31.43 14.90 -1.90
CA THR A 579 31.31 13.45 -1.68
C THR A 579 32.57 12.69 -2.10
N ARG A 580 33.26 13.18 -3.14
CA ARG A 580 34.54 12.63 -3.59
C ARG A 580 35.63 12.75 -2.50
N THR A 581 35.64 13.87 -1.77
CA THR A 581 36.56 14.11 -0.64
C THR A 581 36.25 13.21 0.55
N LYS A 582 34.97 13.02 0.92
CA LYS A 582 34.57 12.09 1.99
C LYS A 582 34.91 10.63 1.66
N LYS A 583 34.68 10.20 0.42
CA LYS A 583 35.02 8.84 -0.05
C LYS A 583 36.53 8.59 0.02
N SER A 584 37.34 9.56 -0.40
CA SER A 584 38.80 9.52 -0.27
C SER A 584 39.23 9.41 1.20
N ALA A 585 38.71 10.26 2.10
CA ALA A 585 39.03 10.22 3.52
C ALA A 585 38.65 8.89 4.20
N ARG A 586 37.51 8.31 3.83
CA ARG A 586 37.05 7.02 4.38
C ARG A 586 37.87 5.84 3.87
N GLN A 587 38.27 5.84 2.59
CA GLN A 587 39.21 4.85 2.05
C GLN A 587 40.56 4.93 2.76
N THR A 588 41.10 6.13 2.98
CA THR A 588 42.33 6.33 3.75
C THR A 588 42.19 5.82 5.19
N SER A 589 41.07 6.09 5.86
CA SER A 589 40.80 5.59 7.23
C SER A 589 40.73 4.06 7.29
N THR A 590 40.06 3.41 6.33
CA THR A 590 39.96 1.95 6.27
C THR A 590 41.32 1.32 6.02
N ILE A 591 42.13 1.88 5.12
CA ILE A 591 43.51 1.43 4.87
C ILE A 591 44.35 1.55 6.15
N ILE A 592 44.28 2.68 6.86
CA ILE A 592 44.98 2.88 8.13
C ILE A 592 44.55 1.85 9.18
N LYS A 593 43.25 1.56 9.31
CA LYS A 593 42.75 0.54 10.24
C LYS A 593 43.23 -0.86 9.88
N SER A 594 43.21 -1.23 8.61
CA SER A 594 43.73 -2.51 8.14
C SER A 594 45.23 -2.66 8.40
N ILE A 595 46.01 -1.60 8.16
CA ILE A 595 47.45 -1.57 8.49
C ILE A 595 47.67 -1.72 10.00
N ALA A 596 46.86 -1.05 10.84
CA ALA A 596 46.97 -1.16 12.29
C ALA A 596 46.65 -2.57 12.81
N VAL A 597 45.64 -3.25 12.23
CA VAL A 597 45.32 -4.65 12.58
C VAL A 597 46.47 -5.58 12.20
N VAL A 598 47.02 -5.43 10.99
CA VAL A 598 48.18 -6.23 10.55
C VAL A 598 49.39 -5.97 11.45
N ALA A 599 49.68 -4.72 11.80
CA ALA A 599 50.77 -4.37 12.71
C ALA A 599 50.59 -4.98 14.11
N LEU A 600 49.36 -4.99 14.65
CA LEU A 600 49.05 -5.62 15.94
C LEU A 600 49.23 -7.15 15.88
N LEU A 601 48.83 -7.80 14.79
CA LEU A 601 49.05 -9.23 14.60
C LEU A 601 50.54 -9.59 14.52
N VAL A 602 51.33 -8.79 13.81
CA VAL A 602 52.78 -8.97 13.73
C VAL A 602 53.44 -8.76 15.10
N LEU A 603 53.05 -7.73 15.85
CA LEU A 603 53.55 -7.48 17.20
C LEU A 603 53.18 -8.62 18.18
N ALA A 604 51.96 -9.15 18.07
CA ALA A 604 51.53 -10.31 18.86
C ALA A 604 52.37 -11.56 18.52
N GLU A 605 52.67 -11.80 17.24
CA GLU A 605 53.53 -12.90 16.83
C GLU A 605 54.97 -12.73 17.33
N CYS A 606 55.55 -11.53 17.22
CA CYS A 606 56.86 -11.21 17.76
C CYS A 606 56.93 -11.40 19.29
N TYR A 607 55.88 -11.00 20.01
CA TYR A 607 55.79 -11.17 21.46
C TYR A 607 55.71 -12.66 21.85
N LEU A 608 54.92 -13.45 21.13
CA LEU A 608 54.81 -14.90 21.36
C LEU A 608 56.15 -15.61 21.08
N ARG A 609 56.85 -15.25 20.00
CA ARG A 609 58.20 -15.78 19.70
C ARG A 609 59.24 -15.37 20.76
N TYR A 610 59.15 -14.15 21.28
CA TYR A 610 60.03 -13.69 22.37
C TYR A 610 59.81 -14.46 23.68
N GLN A 611 58.55 -14.74 24.02
CA GLN A 611 58.20 -15.53 25.22
C GLN A 611 58.64 -16.99 25.08
N TRP A 612 58.52 -17.59 23.89
CA TRP A 612 58.98 -18.95 23.63
C TRP A 612 60.51 -19.10 23.52
N GLY A 613 61.26 -18.05 23.17
CA GLY A 613 62.72 -18.08 23.20
C GLY A 613 63.35 -17.95 24.59
N ARG A 614 62.53 -17.80 25.65
CA ARG A 614 62.97 -17.70 27.06
C ARG A 614 62.57 -18.90 27.92
N LEU A 615 61.83 -19.86 27.36
CA LEU A 615 61.60 -21.20 27.91
C LEU A 615 62.64 -22.15 27.30
#